data_AF-A0A7V6Z1B1-F1
#
_entry.id   AF-A0A7V6Z1B1-F1
#
_cell.length_a   1.000
_cell.length_b   1.000
_cell.length_c   1.000
_cell.angle_alpha   90.00
_cell.angle_beta   90.00
_cell.angle_gamma   90.00
#
_symmetry.space_group_name_H-M   'P 1'
#
loop_
_entity.id
_entity.type
_entity.pdbx_description
1 polymer ?
#
loop_
_entity_poly.entity_id
_entity_poly.type
_entity_poly.pdbx_seq_one_letter_code
_entity_poly.pdbx_strand_id
1 'polypeptide(L)' 'MKRALRAILRLLASGFLVIGGMQLGLEFMRYRLRGEEIHLWPCVLGAIFLVLAVLLFACSGRIADRWADDFE' A
#
# COMPACT_ATOMS: atom_id res chain seq x y z
N MET A 1 -8.58 20.93 8.94
CA MET A 1 -7.85 19.66 9.22
C MET A 1 -8.07 18.55 8.18
N LYS A 2 -9.28 18.37 7.63
CA LYS A 2 -9.66 17.35 6.61
C LYS A 2 -8.65 17.16 5.46
N ARG A 3 -8.14 18.25 4.86
CA ARG A 3 -7.17 18.20 3.73
C ARG A 3 -5.81 17.63 4.14
N ALA A 4 -5.31 17.98 5.32
CA ALA A 4 -4.02 17.50 5.83
C ALA A 4 -4.10 16.00 6.16
N LEU A 5 -5.18 15.56 6.81
CA LEU A 5 -5.40 14.14 7.13
C LEU A 5 -5.47 13.28 5.86
N ARG A 6 -6.19 13.76 4.84
CA ARG A 6 -6.27 13.09 3.53
C ARG A 6 -4.91 12.99 2.84
N ALA A 7 -4.06 14.02 2.96
CA ALA A 7 -2.71 13.99 2.41
C ALA A 7 -1.83 12.96 3.14
N ILE A 8 -1.90 12.89 4.47
CA ILE A 8 -1.16 11.90 5.28
C ILE A 8 -1.62 10.47 4.93
N LEU A 9 -2.92 10.22 4.81
CA LEU A 9 -3.45 8.91 4.40
C LEU A 9 -2.98 8.54 2.98
N ARG A 10 -2.98 9.49 2.04
CA ARG A 10 -2.46 9.23 0.69
C ARG A 10 -0.97 8.97 0.66
N LEU A 11 -0.19 9.63 1.51
CA LEU A 11 1.24 9.34 1.69
C LEU A 11 1.46 7.91 2.21
N LEU A 12 0.73 7.51 3.26
CA LEU A 12 0.75 6.13 3.76
C LEU A 12 0.36 5.12 2.67
N ALA A 13 -0.71 5.39 1.92
CA ALA A 13 -1.14 4.55 0.81
C ALA A 13 -0.04 4.41 -0.26
N SER A 14 0.63 5.51 -0.62
CA SER A 14 1.75 5.46 -1.57
C SER A 14 2.94 4.65 -1.03
N GLY A 15 3.23 4.74 0.27
CA GLY A 15 4.27 3.92 0.91
C GLY A 15 3.97 2.43 0.81
N PHE A 16 2.74 2.02 1.12
CA PHE A 16 2.31 0.62 0.97
C PHE A 16 2.36 0.14 -0.48
N LEU A 17 2.02 1.03 -1.44
CA LEU A 17 2.06 0.70 -2.86
C LEU A 17 3.49 0.44 -3.34
N VAL A 18 4.44 1.28 -2.91
CA VAL A 18 5.87 1.11 -3.22
C VAL A 18 6.42 -0.17 -2.58
N ILE A 19 6.14 -0.43 -1.31
CA ILE A 19 6.62 -1.61 -0.60
C ILE A 19 6.07 -2.90 -1.25
N GLY A 20 4.76 -2.95 -1.52
CA GLY A 20 4.13 -4.11 -2.14
C GLY A 20 4.63 -4.36 -3.57
N GLY A 21 4.77 -3.30 -4.37
CA GLY A 21 5.35 -3.39 -5.72
C GLY A 21 6.83 -3.81 -5.70
N MET A 22 7.61 -3.30 -4.75
CA MET A 22 9.02 -3.65 -4.62
C MET A 22 9.23 -5.11 -4.21
N GLN A 23 8.40 -5.66 -3.32
CA GLN A 23 8.45 -7.08 -2.96
C GLN A 23 8.20 -7.98 -4.19
N LEU A 24 7.17 -7.69 -4.97
CA LEU A 24 6.87 -8.43 -6.20
C LEU A 24 7.97 -8.29 -7.24
N GLY A 25 8.50 -7.07 -7.41
CA GLY A 25 9.59 -6.80 -8.35
C GLY A 25 10.90 -7.50 -7.97
N LEU A 26 11.25 -7.50 -6.67
CA LEU A 26 12.43 -8.21 -6.17
C LEU A 26 12.31 -9.72 -6.34
N GLU A 27 11.15 -10.29 -6.06
CA GLU A 27 10.91 -11.73 -6.22
C GLU A 27 10.96 -12.12 -7.70
N PHE A 28 10.38 -11.31 -8.59
CA PHE A 28 10.50 -11.51 -10.03
C PHE A 28 11.95 -11.40 -10.52
N MET A 29 12.71 -10.45 -9.99
CA MET A 29 14.13 -10.30 -10.33
C MET A 29 14.98 -11.47 -9.81
N ARG A 30 14.68 -12.00 -8.62
CA ARG A 30 15.31 -13.23 -8.11
C ARG A 30 15.06 -14.41 -9.04
N TYR A 31 13.80 -14.63 -9.43
CA TYR A 31 13.44 -15.67 -10.40
C TYR A 31 14.20 -15.50 -11.71
N ARG A 32 14.23 -14.29 -12.27
CA ARG A 32 14.84 -14.03 -13.58
C ARG A 32 16.36 -14.08 -13.57
N LEU A 33 17.01 -13.56 -12.53
CA LEU A 33 18.47 -13.40 -12.47
C LEU A 33 19.18 -14.59 -11.83
N ARG A 34 18.53 -15.27 -10.88
CA ARG A 34 19.14 -16.38 -10.12
C ARG A 34 18.52 -17.75 -10.46
N GLY A 35 17.39 -17.78 -11.17
CA GLY A 35 16.64 -19.01 -11.40
C GLY A 35 16.08 -19.62 -10.11
N GLU A 36 16.02 -18.85 -9.02
CA GLU A 36 15.42 -19.26 -7.76
C GLU A 36 13.90 -19.44 -7.95
N GLU A 37 13.31 -20.42 -7.27
CA GLU A 37 11.87 -20.63 -7.31
C GLU A 37 11.13 -19.42 -6.73
N ILE A 38 10.00 -19.06 -7.34
CA ILE A 38 9.17 -17.95 -6.85
C ILE A 38 8.57 -18.35 -5.51
N HIS A 39 8.97 -17.68 -4.43
CA HIS A 39 8.31 -17.88 -3.15
C HIS A 39 6.94 -17.19 -3.17
N LEU A 40 5.89 -17.97 -2.95
CA LEU A 40 4.51 -17.46 -2.90
C LEU A 40 4.29 -16.47 -1.75
N TRP A 41 5.03 -16.61 -0.65
CA TRP A 41 4.85 -15.79 0.55
C TRP A 41 5.13 -14.29 0.35
N PRO A 42 6.28 -13.85 -0.20
CA PRO A 42 6.51 -12.45 -0.53
C PRO A 42 5.53 -11.92 -1.58
N CYS A 43 5.05 -12.75 -2.50
CA CYS A 43 4.01 -12.36 -3.45
C CYS A 43 2.66 -12.09 -2.78
N VAL A 44 2.25 -12.95 -1.84
CA VAL A 44 1.01 -12.77 -1.06
C VAL A 44 1.10 -11.53 -0.19
N LEU A 45 2.22 -11.33 0.51
CA LEU A 45 2.46 -10.10 1.30
C LEU A 45 2.41 -8.85 0.41
N GLY A 46 3.10 -8.87 -0.74
CA GLY A 46 3.10 -7.76 -1.69
C GLY A 46 1.69 -7.44 -2.20
N ALA A 47 0.90 -8.46 -2.52
CA ALA A 47 -0.50 -8.31 -2.92
C ALA A 47 -1.37 -7.71 -1.81
N ILE A 48 -1.21 -8.16 -0.56
CA ILE A 48 -1.92 -7.59 0.61
C ILE A 48 -1.59 -6.10 0.77
N PHE A 49 -0.31 -5.72 0.65
CA PHE A 49 0.11 -4.32 0.72
C PHE A 49 -0.48 -3.47 -0.40
N LEU A 50 -0.55 -4.00 -1.62
CA LEU A 50 -1.18 -3.30 -2.75
C LEU A 50 -2.69 -3.12 -2.53
N VAL A 51 -3.39 -4.16 -2.06
CA VAL A 51 -4.83 -4.07 -1.76
C VAL A 51 -5.08 -3.06 -0.64
N LEU A 52 -4.27 -3.08 0.43
CA LEU A 52 -4.32 -2.10 1.51
C LEU A 52 -4.09 -0.68 0.97
N ALA A 53 -3.08 -0.48 0.12
CA ALA A 53 -2.82 0.82 -0.50
C ALA A 53 -4.02 1.35 -1.28
N VAL A 54 -4.62 0.51 -2.12
CA VAL A 54 -5.80 0.88 -2.94
C VAL A 54 -7.01 1.19 -2.06
N LEU A 55 -7.28 0.35 -1.06
CA LEU A 55 -8.37 0.57 -0.12
C LEU A 55 -8.17 1.86 0.68
N LEU A 56 -6.96 2.11 1.17
CA LEU A 56 -6.64 3.31 1.93
C LEU A 56 -6.73 4.56 1.06
N PHE A 57 -6.35 4.46 -0.22
CA PHE A 57 -6.49 5.54 -1.19
C PHE A 57 -7.96 5.84 -1.51
N ALA A 58 -8.76 4.80 -1.78
CA ALA A 58 -10.18 4.92 -2.10
C ALA A 58 -11.01 5.41 -0.89
N CYS A 59 -10.71 4.91 0.30
CA CYS A 59 -11.38 5.30 1.54
C CYS A 59 -10.79 6.58 2.17
N SER A 60 -9.67 7.11 1.67
CA SER A 60 -9.03 8.31 2.25
C SER A 60 -9.96 9.51 2.37
N GLY A 61 -10.94 9.65 1.47
CA GLY A 61 -11.98 10.67 1.54
C GLY A 61 -12.90 10.48 2.74
N ARG A 62 -13.55 9.30 2.83
CA ARG A 62 -14.47 8.96 3.92
C ARG A 62 -13.78 8.95 5.29
N ILE A 63 -12.55 8.44 5.37
CA ILE A 63 -11.80 8.40 6.64
C ILE A 63 -11.46 9.81 7.09
N ALA A 64 -11.00 10.67 6.17
CA ALA A 64 -10.68 12.06 6.49
C ALA A 64 -11.91 12.88 6.89
N ASP A 65 -13.08 12.57 6.31
CA ASP A 65 -14.33 13.24 6.68
C ASP A 65 -14.81 12.77 8.06
N ARG A 66 -14.82 11.45 8.34
CA ARG A 66 -15.19 10.90 9.65
C ARG A 66 -14.29 11.40 10.78
N TRP A 67 -12.97 11.30 10.59
CA TRP A 67 -12.01 11.65 11.65
C TRP A 67 -12.01 13.13 11.97
N ALA A 68 -12.30 13.99 11.01
CA ALA A 68 -12.31 15.42 11.26
C ALA A 68 -13.63 15.94 11.83
N ASP A 69 -14.71 15.16 11.79
CA ASP A 69 -15.92 15.45 12.57
C ASP A 69 -15.72 15.10 14.06
N ASP A 70 -14.85 14.15 14.40
CA ASP A 70 -14.49 13.84 15.80
C ASP A 70 -13.57 14.90 16.47
N PHE A 71 -13.13 15.93 15.72
CA PHE A 71 -12.28 17.03 16.21
C PHE A 71 -13.03 18.38 16.31
N GLU A 72 -14.32 18.44 15.96
CA GLU A 72 -15.23 19.57 16.29
C GLU A 72 -15.92 19.33 17.64
#